data_AF-A0AAV3RJB2-F1
#
_entry.id   AF-A0AAV3RJB2-F1
#
_cell.length_a   1.000
_cell.length_b   1.000
_cell.length_c   1.000
_cell.angle_alpha   90.00
_cell.angle_beta   90.00
_cell.angle_gamma   90.00
#
_symmetry.space_group_name_H-M   'P 1'
#
loop_
_entity.id
_entity.type
_entity.pdbx_description
1 polymer ?
#
loop_
_entity_poly.entity_id
_entity_poly.type
_entity_poly.pdbx_seq_one_letter_code
_entity_poly.pdbx_strand_id
1 'polypeptide(L)'
;MQKTNEVLLVSQFTLYGVLKGNKPDFHVAMASDKAKPFYTSIVEKFRKAYKPEAVKDGIFGAMMNVNLVNDGPVTLHLESVGPSK
;
A
#
# COMPACT_ATOMS: atom_id res chain seq x y z
N MET A 1 -26.04 6.25 1.07
CA MET A 1 -25.75 4.96 1.72
C MET A 1 -24.29 4.61 1.48
N GLN A 2 -23.57 4.13 2.50
CA GLN A 2 -22.20 3.68 2.36
C GLN A 2 -22.20 2.31 1.64
N LYS A 3 -21.56 2.21 0.47
CA LYS A 3 -21.49 0.95 -0.28
C LYS A 3 -20.59 -0.06 0.45
N THR A 4 -20.92 -1.34 0.37
CA THR A 4 -20.12 -2.43 0.93
C THR A 4 -19.23 -3.02 -0.17
N ASN A 5 -18.09 -2.38 -0.43
CA ASN A 5 -17.12 -2.80 -1.44
C ASN A 5 -15.93 -3.53 -0.80
N GLU A 6 -15.11 -4.19 -1.62
CA GLU A 6 -13.88 -4.83 -1.19
C GLU A 6 -12.67 -3.88 -1.19
N VAL A 7 -11.61 -4.28 -0.48
CA VAL A 7 -10.34 -3.56 -0.41
C VAL A 7 -9.21 -4.53 -0.77
N LEU A 8 -8.36 -4.16 -1.72
CA LEU A 8 -7.12 -4.87 -2.04
C LEU A 8 -5.91 -4.04 -1.59
N LEU A 9 -5.11 -4.60 -0.68
CA LEU A 9 -3.87 -4.01 -0.21
C LEU A 9 -2.68 -4.61 -0.98
N VAL A 10 -1.82 -3.77 -1.53
CA VAL A 10 -0.57 -4.18 -2.19
C VAL A 10 0.57 -3.33 -1.63
N SER A 11 1.61 -3.99 -1.10
CA SER A 11 2.81 -3.29 -0.63
C SER A 11 3.57 -2.66 -1.81
N GLN A 12 3.82 -1.34 -1.78
CA GLN A 12 4.46 -0.62 -2.88
C GLN A 12 5.56 0.35 -2.40
N PHE A 13 6.78 -0.14 -2.23
CA PHE A 13 7.90 0.68 -1.76
C PHE A 13 8.32 1.78 -2.76
N THR A 14 8.04 1.59 -4.06
CA THR A 14 8.45 2.53 -5.10
C THR A 14 7.75 3.89 -5.02
N LEU A 15 6.67 4.01 -4.24
CA LEU A 15 6.02 5.29 -3.95
C LEU A 15 6.97 6.26 -3.22
N TYR A 16 7.97 5.73 -2.50
CA TYR A 16 9.05 6.52 -1.86
C TYR A 16 10.28 6.70 -2.76
N GLY A 17 10.11 6.57 -4.09
CA GLY A 17 11.19 6.76 -5.06
C GLY A 17 11.56 8.25 -5.22
N VAL A 18 12.85 8.54 -5.11
CA VAL A 18 13.46 9.83 -5.45
C VAL A 18 14.27 9.66 -6.73
N LEU A 19 14.15 10.59 -7.68
CA LEU A 19 14.90 10.54 -8.93
C LEU A 19 16.26 11.23 -8.79
N LYS A 20 17.35 10.48 -9.04
CA LYS A 20 18.70 11.01 -9.26
C LYS A 20 18.98 11.00 -10.77
N GLY A 21 18.59 12.08 -11.45
CA GLY A 21 18.46 12.09 -12.91
C GLY A 21 17.32 11.17 -13.33
N ASN A 22 17.59 10.20 -14.21
CA ASN A 22 16.58 9.20 -14.65
C ASN A 22 16.59 7.92 -13.81
N LYS A 23 17.49 7.80 -12.83
CA LYS A 23 17.59 6.61 -11.97
C LYS A 23 16.73 6.80 -10.71
N PRO A 24 15.76 5.91 -10.46
CA PRO A 24 15.05 5.92 -9.20
C PRO A 24 15.94 5.40 -8.07
N ASP A 25 15.85 6.06 -6.93
CA ASP A 25 16.51 5.75 -5.67
C ASP A 25 15.44 5.62 -4.58
N PHE A 26 15.49 4.55 -3.79
CA PHE A 26 14.44 4.21 -2.83
C PHE A 26 14.93 4.26 -1.37
N HIS A 27 16.01 5.00 -1.10
CA HIS A 27 16.63 5.08 0.24
C HIS A 27 15.68 5.56 1.35
N VAL A 28 14.58 6.26 1.01
CA VAL A 28 13.58 6.74 1.97
C VAL A 28 12.59 5.63 2.36
N ALA A 29 12.46 4.58 1.55
CA ALA A 29 11.59 3.45 1.87
C ALA A 29 12.13 2.66 3.07
N MET A 30 11.23 2.16 3.90
CA MET A 30 11.57 1.28 5.02
C MET A 30 12.24 -0.01 4.52
N ALA A 31 13.31 -0.43 5.19
CA ALA A 31 14.00 -1.70 4.89
C ALA A 31 13.04 -2.90 4.99
N SER A 32 13.24 -3.92 4.14
CA SER A 32 12.29 -5.02 3.94
C SER A 32 12.00 -5.85 5.20
N ASP A 33 13.02 -6.02 6.06
CA ASP A 33 12.96 -6.74 7.33
C ASP A 33 11.98 -6.09 8.32
N LYS A 34 11.92 -4.76 8.35
CA LYS A 34 10.97 -3.97 9.16
C LYS A 34 9.64 -3.74 8.43
N ALA A 35 9.70 -3.58 7.11
CA ALA A 35 8.52 -3.29 6.29
C ALA A 35 7.54 -4.47 6.22
N LYS A 36 8.02 -5.72 6.19
CA LYS A 36 7.15 -6.90 6.19
C LYS A 36 6.24 -6.99 7.42
N PRO A 37 6.76 -7.00 8.67
CA PRO A 37 5.90 -7.04 9.85
C PRO A 37 5.03 -5.79 9.97
N PHE A 38 5.53 -4.61 9.55
CA PHE A 38 4.73 -3.40 9.49
C PHE A 38 3.52 -3.55 8.56
N TYR A 39 3.74 -4.01 7.33
CA TYR A 39 2.68 -4.26 6.34
C TYR A 39 1.65 -5.29 6.85
N THR A 40 2.12 -6.41 7.40
CA THR A 40 1.23 -7.41 8.04
C THR A 40 0.36 -6.76 9.12
N SER A 41 0.93 -5.89 9.96
CA SER A 41 0.15 -5.20 10.99
C SER A 41 -0.92 -4.26 10.41
N ILE A 42 -0.68 -3.66 9.24
CA ILE A 42 -1.65 -2.80 8.55
C ILE A 42 -2.80 -3.64 8.00
N VAL A 43 -2.50 -4.76 7.33
CA VAL A 43 -3.53 -5.68 6.82
C VAL A 43 -4.46 -6.13 7.96
N GLU A 44 -3.88 -6.51 9.11
CA GLU A 44 -4.66 -6.91 10.29
C GLU A 44 -5.49 -5.76 10.89
N LYS A 45 -4.98 -4.53 10.88
CA LYS A 45 -5.77 -3.34 11.29
C LYS A 45 -6.96 -3.11 10.36
N PHE A 46 -6.80 -3.26 9.05
CA PHE A 46 -7.90 -3.14 8.09
C PHE A 46 -8.95 -4.23 8.29
N ARG A 47 -8.53 -5.49 8.47
CA ARG A 47 -9.44 -6.60 8.76
C ARG A 47 -10.25 -6.37 10.03
N LYS A 48 -9.64 -5.82 11.08
CA LYS A 48 -10.32 -5.51 12.35
C LYS A 48 -11.26 -4.30 12.27
N ALA A 49 -10.89 -3.27 11.50
CA ALA A 49 -11.68 -2.04 11.38
C ALA A 49 -12.82 -2.12 10.35
N TYR A 50 -12.80 -3.14 9.48
CA TYR A 50 -13.80 -3.36 8.45
C TYR A 50 -14.36 -4.80 8.53
N LYS A 51 -14.68 -5.40 7.38
CA LYS A 51 -15.11 -6.79 7.24
C LYS A 51 -13.90 -7.65 6.84
N PRO A 52 -13.44 -8.58 7.68
CA PRO A 52 -12.26 -9.39 7.38
C PRO A 52 -12.29 -10.07 6.01
N GLU A 53 -13.46 -10.56 5.59
CA GLU A 53 -13.68 -11.27 4.33
C GLU A 53 -13.55 -10.37 3.10
N ALA A 54 -13.77 -9.06 3.25
CA ALA A 54 -13.71 -8.07 2.17
C ALA A 54 -12.32 -7.42 2.02
N VAL A 55 -11.36 -7.76 2.90
CA VAL A 55 -9.98 -7.27 2.84
C VAL A 55 -9.08 -8.35 2.26
N LYS A 56 -8.56 -8.08 1.07
CA LYS A 56 -7.59 -8.93 0.36
C LYS A 56 -6.21 -8.27 0.40
N ASP A 57 -5.16 -9.09 0.32
CA ASP A 57 -3.79 -8.62 0.23
C ASP A 57 -2.99 -9.36 -0.85
N GLY A 58 -1.99 -8.68 -1.41
CA GLY A 58 -0.96 -9.30 -2.24
C GLY A 58 0.11 -10.01 -1.40
N ILE A 59 1.14 -10.53 -2.06
CA ILE A 59 2.27 -11.20 -1.41
C ILE A 59 3.42 -10.21 -1.26
N PHE A 60 3.75 -9.84 -0.02
CA PHE A 60 4.83 -8.88 0.27
C PHE A 60 6.17 -9.34 -0.34
N GLY A 61 6.80 -8.46 -1.12
CA GLY A 61 8.12 -8.69 -1.72
C GLY A 61 8.12 -9.65 -2.92
N ALA A 62 6.97 -10.19 -3.33
CA ALA A 62 6.86 -10.97 -4.55
C ALA A 62 6.71 -10.06 -5.77
N MET A 63 7.21 -10.53 -6.92
CA MET A 63 6.83 -9.94 -8.21
C MET A 63 5.40 -10.35 -8.53
N MET A 64 4.54 -9.37 -8.83
CA MET A 64 3.11 -9.59 -9.04
C MET A 64 2.61 -8.88 -10.28
N ASN A 65 1.68 -9.52 -10.99
CA ASN A 65 0.84 -8.86 -11.99
C ASN A 65 -0.50 -8.51 -11.33
N VAL A 66 -0.74 -7.22 -11.11
CA VAL A 66 -1.97 -6.72 -10.48
C VAL A 66 -2.91 -6.20 -11.57
N ASN A 67 -3.98 -6.94 -11.85
CA ASN A 67 -5.01 -6.51 -12.79
C ASN A 67 -6.00 -5.58 -12.07
N LEU A 68 -6.16 -4.36 -12.57
CA LEU A 68 -7.02 -3.34 -12.00
C LEU A 68 -7.93 -2.75 -13.07
N VAL A 69 -9.24 -2.81 -12.83
CA VAL A 69 -10.24 -2.08 -13.62
C VAL A 69 -10.64 -0.84 -12.80
N ASN A 70 -10.20 0.34 -13.25
CA ASN A 70 -10.55 1.61 -12.60
C ASN A 70 -11.92 2.09 -13.11
N ASP A 71 -12.96 1.92 -12.30
CA ASP A 71 -14.30 2.48 -12.54
C ASP A 71 -14.31 3.98 -12.19
N GLY A 72 -14.14 4.85 -13.20
CA GLY A 72 -13.94 6.29 -13.06
C GLY A 72 -13.11 6.89 -14.21
N PRO A 73 -11.80 7.17 -14.03
CA PRO A 73 -10.95 6.83 -12.88
C PRO A 73 -10.96 7.90 -11.78
N VAL A 74 -10.99 7.46 -10.53
CA VAL A 74 -10.74 8.30 -9.36
C VAL A 74 -9.47 7.80 -8.68
N THR A 75 -8.46 8.66 -8.56
CA THR A 75 -7.18 8.34 -7.90
C THR A 75 -6.92 9.34 -6.79
N LEU A 76 -6.66 8.83 -5.59
CA LEU A 76 -6.34 9.64 -4.41
C LEU A 76 -4.95 9.29 -3.91
N HIS A 77 -4.13 10.30 -3.67
CA HIS A 77 -2.86 10.14 -2.97
C HIS A 77 -3.06 10.51 -1.50
N LEU A 78 -2.71 9.58 -0.61
CA LEU A 78 -2.83 9.77 0.83
C LEU A 78 -1.45 9.61 1.46
N GLU A 79 -1.08 10.58 2.28
CA GLU A 79 0.13 10.54 3.09
C GLU A 79 -0.30 10.74 4.56
N SER A 80 0.09 9.81 5.43
CA SER A 80 -0.07 10.03 6.87
C SER A 80 0.87 11.15 7.30
N VAL A 81 0.41 12.07 8.15
CA VAL A 81 1.24 13.15 8.72
C VAL A 81 2.64 12.63 9.09
N GLY A 82 3.67 13.17 8.44
CA GLY A 82 5.05 12.85 8.74
C GLY A 82 5.39 13.19 10.19
N PRO A 83 6.52 12.70 10.74
CA PRO A 83 6.97 13.14 12.05
C PRO A 83 6.99 14.68 12.06
N SER A 84 6.38 15.29 13.08
CA SER A 84 6.60 16.71 13.35
C SER A 84 8.11 16.96 13.30
N LYS A 85 8.53 17.95 12.52
CA LYS A 85 9.91 18.45 12.58
C LYS A 85 10.29 18.79 14.01
#